data_AF-A0A8T2AIK6-F1
#
_entry.id   AF-A0A8T2AIK6-F1
#
_cell.length_a   1.000
_cell.length_b   1.000
_cell.length_c   1.000
_cell.angle_alpha   90.00
_cell.angle_beta   90.00
_cell.angle_gamma   90.00
#
_symmetry.space_group_name_H-M   'P 1'
#
loop_
_entity.id
_entity.type
_entity.pdbx_description
1 polymer ?
#
loop_
_entity_poly.entity_id
_entity_poly.type
_entity_poly.pdbx_seq_one_letter_code
_entity_poly.pdbx_strand_id
1 'polypeptide(L)'
;MSSSSSRKLSRLFNVVTQNHKSPVLISDQEAARRITACLVEKSSIGKLQSNLSLLFNLNSNVTRLVLSEPSLATQSCIEFFKFLREFESNLKPDLTAVVTLSHRLYSNRRFHEMRSLLNSVVNDGFYERPVESLGSAMVDCDISEEKFEFLETFFDLLFRVYVDNGMFEEGLRVFDYMVKKGLSIDERSCIVFLVAAKKRRKIDLCLDFFRRMVDSGVKITVYSLTIVVEGLCRRGEVEKSKKLIKEFSGKGIKPEAYTYNTIINAYVKQRDFSGVEKILKVMKKDGVVYNKVTYTLLMELSVKNGKMNDVEKLFDEMRERGIESDIHVYTSLISWHCRKGNIKRAFLLFDELTEKGLLPSSHTYGALIDGVCKVGEMGAAEILMNEMQSKGVNITQVVFNTLINGYCRKGMIDEASMIYDVMEKKGFQADVFTCNTIASCFNRLKRYDEAKQWLFRMMEGGVKLSTVSYTNLIDVYCKEGNVEEAKRLFVEMSSKGVQPNAITYNVMIYAYCKQGKVKEAGKLKANMEANGMDPDSYTYTSLIHGECIADNVDEAMRLFSEMGLKGLDQNSVTYTVMISGLSKAGKSDEAFGLYDEMKRKGYTIDNKVYTALIGSMHSPETLLSN
;
A
#
# COMPACT_ATOMS: atom_id res chain seq x y z
N MET A 1 -25.05 -29.02 -21.17
CA MET A 1 -25.60 -30.32 -21.62
C MET A 1 -24.62 -31.16 -22.46
N SER A 2 -23.40 -30.69 -22.77
CA SER A 2 -22.41 -31.44 -23.59
C SER A 2 -21.60 -32.51 -22.83
N SER A 3 -21.39 -32.36 -21.52
CA SER A 3 -20.52 -33.26 -20.73
C SER A 3 -21.09 -34.66 -20.45
N SER A 4 -22.41 -34.87 -20.59
CA SER A 4 -23.01 -36.20 -20.43
C SER A 4 -23.00 -37.02 -21.74
N SER A 5 -22.91 -36.36 -22.89
CA SER A 5 -22.86 -37.00 -24.21
C SER A 5 -21.45 -37.49 -24.56
N SER A 6 -20.39 -36.74 -24.20
CA SER A 6 -19.00 -37.14 -24.45
C SER A 6 -18.61 -38.39 -23.64
N ARG A 7 -18.97 -38.45 -22.35
CA ARG A 7 -18.76 -39.63 -21.48
C ARG A 7 -19.55 -40.87 -21.92
N LYS A 8 -20.69 -40.69 -22.58
CA LYS A 8 -21.45 -41.79 -23.20
C LYS A 8 -20.75 -42.32 -24.43
N LEU A 9 -20.20 -41.45 -25.28
CA LEU A 9 -19.44 -41.81 -26.47
C LEU A 9 -18.10 -42.49 -26.14
N SER A 10 -17.34 -42.02 -25.15
CA SER A 10 -16.09 -42.67 -24.72
C SER A 10 -16.35 -44.04 -24.06
N ARG A 11 -17.44 -44.20 -23.30
CA ARG A 11 -17.88 -45.51 -22.79
C ARG A 11 -18.32 -46.46 -23.92
N LEU A 12 -19.08 -45.98 -24.90
CA LEU A 12 -19.47 -46.78 -26.07
C LEU A 12 -18.26 -47.18 -26.92
N PHE A 13 -17.29 -46.30 -27.09
CA PHE A 13 -16.04 -46.58 -27.81
C PHE A 13 -15.23 -47.69 -27.13
N ASN A 14 -15.07 -47.62 -25.80
CA ASN A 14 -14.38 -48.64 -25.00
C ASN A 14 -15.13 -49.99 -24.94
N VAL A 15 -16.47 -49.97 -24.94
CA VAL A 15 -17.29 -51.18 -24.97
C VAL A 15 -17.24 -51.85 -26.37
N VAL A 16 -17.18 -51.07 -27.45
CA VAL A 16 -17.07 -51.59 -28.81
C VAL A 16 -15.68 -52.15 -29.12
N THR A 17 -14.61 -51.56 -28.57
CA THR A 17 -13.24 -52.13 -28.67
C THR A 17 -13.10 -53.51 -28.02
N GLN A 18 -13.94 -53.84 -27.03
CA GLN A 18 -13.89 -55.13 -26.33
C GLN A 18 -14.77 -56.21 -26.97
N ASN A 19 -15.79 -55.84 -27.76
CA ASN A 19 -16.85 -56.77 -28.19
C ASN A 19 -16.99 -57.02 -29.70
N HIS A 20 -16.21 -56.37 -30.58
CA HIS A 20 -16.31 -56.62 -32.03
C HIS A 20 -14.96 -56.89 -32.72
N LYS A 21 -15.04 -57.71 -33.79
CA LYS A 21 -13.99 -58.03 -34.76
C LYS A 21 -13.19 -56.78 -35.16
N SER A 22 -11.89 -56.97 -35.31
CA SER A 22 -10.88 -55.99 -35.74
C SER A 22 -11.46 -54.92 -36.68
N PRO A 23 -11.35 -53.61 -36.36
CA PRO A 23 -11.86 -52.56 -37.23
C PRO A 23 -11.18 -52.61 -38.60
N VAL A 24 -11.94 -52.39 -39.68
CA VAL A 24 -11.39 -52.27 -41.04
C VAL A 24 -10.59 -50.97 -41.11
N LEU A 25 -9.27 -51.09 -41.05
CA LEU A 25 -8.33 -50.00 -41.28
C LEU A 25 -8.35 -49.64 -42.76
N ILE A 26 -8.88 -48.45 -43.07
CA ILE A 26 -8.86 -47.85 -44.41
C ILE A 26 -7.64 -46.94 -44.53
N SER A 27 -7.22 -46.61 -45.76
CA SER A 27 -6.07 -45.72 -45.96
C SER A 27 -6.35 -44.32 -45.38
N ASP A 28 -5.30 -43.64 -44.89
CA ASP A 28 -5.41 -42.31 -44.29
C ASP A 28 -6.11 -41.29 -45.21
N GLN A 29 -5.89 -41.39 -46.52
CA GLN A 29 -6.54 -40.54 -47.53
C GLN A 29 -8.04 -40.81 -47.67
N GLU A 30 -8.45 -42.08 -47.62
CA GLU A 30 -9.86 -42.47 -47.73
C GLU A 30 -10.62 -42.14 -46.43
N ALA A 31 -9.98 -42.32 -45.27
CA ALA A 31 -10.50 -41.88 -43.99
C ALA A 31 -10.71 -40.36 -43.97
N ALA A 32 -9.71 -39.59 -44.39
CA ALA A 32 -9.78 -38.12 -44.44
C ALA A 32 -10.88 -37.62 -45.39
N ARG A 33 -11.04 -38.22 -46.59
CA ARG A 33 -12.12 -37.86 -47.53
C ARG A 33 -13.51 -38.09 -46.93
N ARG A 34 -13.74 -39.25 -46.31
CA ARG A 34 -15.04 -39.58 -45.70
C ARG A 34 -15.38 -38.67 -44.53
N ILE A 35 -14.40 -38.36 -43.69
CA ILE A 35 -14.56 -37.42 -42.58
C ILE A 35 -14.84 -36.01 -43.11
N THR A 36 -14.12 -35.55 -44.13
CA THR A 36 -14.35 -34.23 -44.74
C THR A 36 -15.74 -34.15 -45.36
N ALA A 37 -16.19 -35.17 -46.09
CA ALA A 37 -17.54 -35.22 -46.66
C ALA A 37 -18.64 -35.11 -45.58
N CYS A 38 -18.45 -35.76 -44.42
CA CYS A 38 -19.35 -35.61 -43.28
C CYS A 38 -19.36 -34.20 -42.67
N LEU A 39 -18.23 -33.49 -42.72
CA LEU A 39 -18.04 -32.15 -42.12
C LEU A 39 -18.54 -30.99 -43.02
N VAL A 40 -18.78 -31.24 -44.31
CA VAL A 40 -19.26 -30.22 -45.28
C VAL A 40 -20.78 -29.98 -45.16
N GLU A 41 -21.57 -30.96 -44.74
CA GLU A 41 -23.02 -30.80 -44.55
C GLU A 41 -23.32 -30.09 -43.22
N LYS A 42 -24.23 -29.09 -43.21
CA LYS A 42 -24.54 -28.15 -42.10
C LYS A 42 -25.01 -28.76 -40.75
N SER A 43 -24.95 -30.09 -40.55
CA SER A 43 -25.33 -30.80 -39.31
C SER A 43 -24.28 -31.85 -38.89
N SER A 44 -23.02 -31.44 -38.77
CA SER A 44 -21.86 -32.26 -39.14
C SER A 44 -21.27 -33.13 -38.03
N ILE A 45 -21.19 -32.64 -36.79
CA ILE A 45 -20.57 -33.40 -35.68
C ILE A 45 -21.44 -34.58 -35.22
N GLY A 46 -22.77 -34.44 -35.26
CA GLY A 46 -23.70 -35.50 -34.83
C GLY A 46 -23.62 -36.76 -35.70
N LYS A 47 -23.37 -36.61 -37.01
CA LYS A 47 -23.15 -37.75 -37.93
C LYS A 47 -21.79 -38.42 -37.75
N LEU A 48 -20.76 -37.66 -37.35
CA LEU A 48 -19.46 -38.21 -37.01
C LEU A 48 -19.52 -39.00 -35.68
N GLN A 49 -20.29 -38.51 -34.71
CA GLN A 49 -20.54 -39.19 -33.44
C GLN A 49 -21.28 -40.52 -33.60
N SER A 50 -22.18 -40.64 -34.59
CA SER A 50 -22.91 -41.88 -34.86
C SER A 50 -22.13 -42.90 -35.68
N ASN A 51 -20.99 -42.52 -36.29
CA ASN A 51 -20.20 -43.40 -37.15
C ASN A 51 -18.88 -43.83 -36.47
N LEU A 52 -19.00 -44.77 -35.52
CA LEU A 52 -17.89 -45.31 -34.73
C LEU A 52 -16.74 -45.87 -35.59
N SER A 53 -17.03 -46.40 -36.78
CA SER A 53 -16.02 -46.97 -37.70
C SER A 53 -15.04 -45.94 -38.27
N LEU A 54 -15.49 -44.69 -38.48
CA LEU A 54 -14.63 -43.59 -38.94
C LEU A 54 -13.76 -43.05 -37.80
N LEU A 55 -14.28 -43.07 -36.58
CA LEU A 55 -13.54 -42.67 -35.38
C LEU A 55 -12.35 -43.62 -35.08
N PHE A 56 -12.45 -44.91 -35.44
CA PHE A 56 -11.34 -45.87 -35.32
C PHE A 56 -10.17 -45.61 -36.26
N ASN A 57 -10.40 -44.91 -37.38
CA ASN A 57 -9.38 -44.59 -38.37
C ASN A 57 -8.75 -43.21 -38.14
N LEU A 58 -9.14 -42.49 -37.08
CA LEU A 58 -8.51 -41.22 -36.73
C LEU A 58 -7.07 -41.46 -36.28
N ASN A 59 -6.14 -40.71 -36.88
CA ASN A 59 -4.75 -40.62 -36.46
C ASN A 59 -4.22 -39.21 -36.81
N SER A 60 -2.96 -38.93 -36.46
CA SER A 60 -2.31 -37.64 -36.72
C SER A 60 -2.37 -37.23 -38.20
N ASN A 61 -2.08 -38.15 -39.11
CA ASN A 61 -2.09 -37.89 -40.56
C ASN A 61 -3.50 -37.61 -41.09
N VAL A 62 -4.49 -38.39 -40.68
CA VAL A 62 -5.90 -38.19 -41.06
C VAL A 62 -6.41 -36.84 -40.55
N THR A 63 -6.06 -36.48 -39.30
CA THR A 63 -6.43 -35.18 -38.72
C THR A 63 -5.80 -34.03 -39.49
N ARG A 64 -4.51 -34.14 -39.85
CA ARG A 64 -3.83 -33.15 -40.69
C ARG A 64 -4.51 -33.00 -42.05
N LEU A 65 -4.79 -34.10 -42.73
CA LEU A 65 -5.40 -34.09 -44.07
C LEU A 65 -6.78 -33.43 -44.07
N VAL A 66 -7.63 -33.73 -43.08
CA VAL A 66 -8.95 -33.10 -42.93
C VAL A 66 -8.83 -31.59 -42.64
N LEU A 67 -7.89 -31.18 -41.78
CA LEU A 67 -7.70 -29.77 -41.43
C LEU A 67 -7.05 -28.96 -42.56
N SER A 68 -6.28 -29.60 -43.45
CA SER A 68 -5.66 -28.97 -44.62
C SER A 68 -6.58 -28.87 -45.84
N GLU A 69 -7.73 -29.57 -45.84
CA GLU A 69 -8.59 -29.70 -47.02
C GLU A 69 -9.25 -28.36 -47.41
N PRO A 70 -8.98 -27.78 -48.59
CA PRO A 70 -9.44 -26.43 -48.97
C PRO A 70 -10.97 -26.29 -49.04
N SER A 71 -11.66 -27.37 -49.39
CA SER A 71 -13.13 -27.39 -49.58
C SER A 71 -13.93 -27.25 -48.28
N LEU A 72 -13.29 -27.45 -47.12
CA LEU A 72 -13.96 -27.38 -45.82
C LEU A 72 -14.08 -25.93 -45.31
N ALA A 73 -15.22 -25.54 -44.74
CA ALA A 73 -15.32 -24.21 -44.13
C ALA A 73 -14.43 -24.11 -42.89
N THR A 74 -13.74 -22.99 -42.68
CA THR A 74 -12.84 -22.77 -41.53
C THR A 74 -13.57 -22.94 -40.19
N GLN A 75 -14.87 -22.63 -40.14
CA GLN A 75 -15.72 -22.87 -38.97
C GLN A 75 -15.90 -24.38 -38.67
N SER A 76 -16.12 -25.20 -39.70
CA SER A 76 -16.24 -26.65 -39.56
C SER A 76 -14.93 -27.28 -39.07
N CYS A 77 -13.77 -26.75 -39.47
CA CYS A 77 -12.47 -27.19 -38.95
C CYS A 77 -12.29 -26.89 -37.46
N ILE A 78 -12.75 -25.73 -36.98
CA ILE A 78 -12.70 -25.37 -35.55
C ILE A 78 -13.63 -26.26 -34.73
N GLU A 79 -14.82 -26.52 -35.25
CA GLU A 79 -15.80 -27.42 -34.62
C GLU A 79 -15.29 -28.85 -34.54
N PHE A 80 -14.70 -29.36 -35.63
CA PHE A 80 -14.02 -30.66 -35.66
C PHE A 80 -12.87 -30.73 -34.65
N PHE A 81 -12.04 -29.68 -34.58
CA PHE A 81 -10.94 -29.62 -33.61
C PHE A 81 -11.42 -29.59 -32.15
N LYS A 82 -12.49 -28.84 -31.86
CA LYS A 82 -13.14 -28.85 -30.53
C LYS A 82 -13.70 -30.23 -30.19
N PHE A 83 -14.33 -30.90 -31.14
CA PHE A 83 -14.83 -32.26 -30.97
C PHE A 83 -13.71 -33.25 -30.61
N LEU A 84 -12.57 -33.20 -31.32
CA LEU A 84 -11.41 -34.04 -31.02
C LEU A 84 -10.83 -33.78 -29.61
N ARG A 85 -10.95 -32.55 -29.09
CA ARG A 85 -10.50 -32.20 -27.72
C ARG A 85 -11.42 -32.74 -26.62
N GLU A 86 -12.71 -32.80 -26.87
CA GLU A 86 -13.70 -33.34 -25.93
C GLU A 86 -13.70 -34.88 -25.88
N PHE A 87 -12.96 -35.54 -26.78
CA PHE A 87 -12.87 -37.00 -26.87
C PHE A 87 -11.82 -37.56 -25.89
N GLU A 88 -12.25 -38.49 -25.02
CA GLU A 88 -11.53 -38.91 -23.80
C GLU A 88 -10.42 -39.98 -23.99
N SER A 89 -9.84 -40.12 -25.19
CA SER A 89 -8.82 -41.16 -25.49
C SER A 89 -7.53 -40.60 -26.10
N ASN A 90 -6.53 -41.47 -26.37
CA ASN A 90 -5.20 -41.19 -26.94
C ASN A 90 -5.18 -40.48 -28.33
N LEU A 91 -6.32 -39.95 -28.76
CA LEU A 91 -6.62 -39.36 -30.08
C LEU A 91 -6.71 -37.83 -30.03
N LYS A 92 -6.20 -37.20 -28.97
CA LYS A 92 -6.19 -35.75 -28.84
C LYS A 92 -5.41 -35.11 -29.99
N PRO A 93 -5.80 -33.90 -30.44
CA PRO A 93 -5.13 -33.24 -31.55
C PRO A 93 -3.63 -33.09 -31.26
N ASP A 94 -2.82 -33.57 -32.19
CA ASP A 94 -1.38 -33.46 -32.11
C ASP A 94 -0.92 -32.05 -32.50
N LEU A 95 0.38 -31.84 -32.35
CA LEU A 95 0.99 -30.54 -32.61
C LEU A 95 0.85 -30.10 -34.07
N THR A 96 0.91 -31.07 -34.98
CA THR A 96 0.73 -30.88 -36.42
C THR A 96 -0.68 -30.38 -36.74
N ALA A 97 -1.72 -30.93 -36.08
CA ALA A 97 -3.09 -30.46 -36.22
C ALA A 97 -3.28 -29.01 -35.73
N VAL A 98 -2.66 -28.65 -34.60
CA VAL A 98 -2.69 -27.27 -34.06
C VAL A 98 -2.05 -26.29 -35.04
N VAL A 99 -0.86 -26.63 -35.56
CA VAL A 99 -0.14 -25.81 -36.54
C VAL A 99 -0.95 -25.67 -37.83
N THR A 100 -1.51 -26.77 -38.36
CA THR A 100 -2.29 -26.78 -39.61
C THR A 100 -3.55 -25.90 -39.49
N LEU A 101 -4.28 -26.02 -38.38
CA LEU A 101 -5.45 -25.18 -38.15
C LEU A 101 -5.05 -23.71 -37.93
N SER A 102 -3.95 -23.45 -37.23
CA SER A 102 -3.44 -22.09 -37.00
C SER A 102 -3.04 -21.41 -38.32
N HIS A 103 -2.40 -22.14 -39.23
CA HIS A 103 -2.07 -21.66 -40.57
C HIS A 103 -3.34 -21.31 -41.36
N ARG A 104 -4.34 -22.19 -41.35
CA ARG A 104 -5.63 -21.92 -42.00
C ARG A 104 -6.35 -20.70 -41.42
N LEU A 105 -6.29 -20.51 -40.10
CA LEU A 105 -6.88 -19.34 -39.44
C LEU A 105 -6.14 -18.05 -39.80
N TYR A 106 -4.81 -18.12 -39.94
CA TYR A 106 -3.97 -17.02 -40.41
C TYR A 106 -4.31 -16.63 -41.85
N SER A 107 -4.34 -17.59 -42.79
CA SER A 107 -4.68 -17.33 -44.20
C SER A 107 -6.06 -16.69 -44.36
N ASN A 108 -7.01 -17.00 -43.46
CA ASN A 108 -8.35 -16.41 -43.43
C ASN A 108 -8.47 -15.13 -42.57
N ARG A 109 -7.36 -14.59 -42.06
CA ARG A 109 -7.30 -13.40 -41.18
C ARG A 109 -8.15 -13.49 -39.89
N ARG A 110 -8.40 -14.70 -39.38
CA ARG A 110 -9.20 -14.96 -38.15
C ARG A 110 -8.31 -15.01 -36.89
N PHE A 111 -7.56 -13.94 -36.62
CA PHE A 111 -6.56 -13.88 -35.52
C PHE A 111 -7.15 -14.10 -34.12
N HIS A 112 -8.39 -13.65 -33.87
CA HIS A 112 -9.05 -13.85 -32.58
C HIS A 112 -9.27 -15.33 -32.26
N GLU A 113 -9.66 -16.12 -33.26
CA GLU A 113 -9.90 -17.54 -33.11
C GLU A 113 -8.61 -18.33 -33.03
N MET A 114 -7.58 -17.91 -33.77
CA MET A 114 -6.22 -18.43 -33.62
C MET A 114 -5.71 -18.22 -32.19
N ARG A 115 -5.93 -17.03 -31.61
CA ARG A 115 -5.60 -16.74 -30.21
C ARG A 115 -6.39 -17.62 -29.24
N SER A 116 -7.69 -17.77 -29.48
CA SER A 116 -8.57 -18.63 -28.66
C SER A 116 -8.13 -20.09 -28.71
N LEU A 117 -7.77 -20.59 -29.89
CA LEU A 117 -7.21 -21.91 -30.13
C LEU A 117 -5.94 -22.10 -29.29
N LEU A 118 -4.93 -21.24 -29.47
CA LEU A 118 -3.67 -21.31 -28.72
C LEU A 118 -3.87 -21.22 -27.21
N ASN A 119 -4.75 -20.32 -26.75
CA ASN A 119 -5.07 -20.19 -25.32
C ASN A 119 -5.70 -21.46 -24.75
N SER A 120 -6.58 -22.09 -25.52
CA SER A 120 -7.22 -23.33 -25.11
C SER A 120 -6.23 -24.50 -25.07
N VAL A 121 -5.27 -24.50 -26.00
CA VAL A 121 -4.19 -25.50 -26.08
C VAL A 121 -3.22 -25.38 -24.89
N VAL A 122 -2.86 -24.15 -24.50
CA VAL A 122 -1.96 -23.88 -23.36
C VAL A 122 -2.61 -24.29 -22.03
N ASN A 123 -3.92 -24.09 -21.86
CA ASN A 123 -4.64 -24.43 -20.63
C ASN A 123 -4.86 -25.93 -20.42
N ASP A 124 -4.83 -26.74 -21.49
CA ASP A 124 -5.05 -28.19 -21.41
C ASP A 124 -3.84 -28.97 -20.86
N GLY A 125 -2.74 -28.29 -20.52
CA GLY A 125 -1.50 -28.93 -20.00
C GLY A 125 -0.81 -29.86 -21.01
N PHE A 126 -1.24 -29.85 -22.27
CA PHE A 126 -0.82 -30.80 -23.31
C PHE A 126 0.61 -30.54 -23.82
N TYR A 127 1.12 -29.33 -23.63
CA TYR A 127 2.38 -28.86 -24.20
C TYR A 127 3.34 -28.41 -23.11
N GLU A 128 3.78 -29.35 -22.27
CA GLU A 128 5.10 -29.30 -21.60
C GLU A 128 6.26 -29.58 -22.58
N ARG A 129 6.01 -29.55 -23.90
CA ARG A 129 7.01 -29.90 -24.92
C ARG A 129 7.85 -28.68 -25.30
N PRO A 130 9.17 -28.86 -25.58
CA PRO A 130 10.05 -27.77 -25.96
C PRO A 130 9.54 -27.03 -27.21
N VAL A 131 9.61 -25.70 -27.18
CA VAL A 131 9.34 -24.82 -28.33
C VAL A 131 10.14 -25.25 -29.58
N GLU A 132 11.30 -25.88 -29.38
CA GLU A 132 12.12 -26.43 -30.48
C GLU A 132 11.40 -27.56 -31.25
N SER A 133 10.54 -28.35 -30.61
CA SER A 133 9.73 -29.40 -31.25
C SER A 133 8.54 -28.83 -32.04
N LEU A 134 7.98 -27.70 -31.58
CA LEU A 134 7.03 -26.87 -32.34
C LEU A 134 7.70 -26.34 -33.60
N GLY A 135 8.90 -25.80 -33.44
CA GLY A 135 9.73 -25.32 -34.54
C GLY A 135 10.04 -26.38 -35.59
N SER A 136 10.47 -27.58 -35.17
CA SER A 136 10.82 -28.68 -36.08
C SER A 136 9.60 -29.22 -36.84
N ALA A 137 8.47 -29.41 -36.16
CA ALA A 137 7.21 -29.86 -36.80
C ALA A 137 6.70 -28.86 -37.85
N MET A 138 7.03 -27.58 -37.70
CA MET A 138 6.71 -26.54 -38.68
C MET A 138 7.68 -26.53 -39.86
N VAL A 139 8.91 -27.08 -39.75
CA VAL A 139 9.90 -27.13 -40.84
C VAL A 139 9.55 -28.19 -41.89
N ASP A 140 8.88 -29.29 -41.52
CA ASP A 140 8.52 -30.42 -42.39
C ASP A 140 7.34 -30.16 -43.36
N CYS A 141 6.82 -28.93 -43.42
CA CYS A 141 5.84 -28.51 -44.43
C CYS A 141 6.53 -27.66 -45.50
N ASP A 142 6.36 -27.95 -46.79
CA ASP A 142 7.11 -27.34 -47.90
C ASP A 142 7.19 -25.79 -47.89
N ILE A 143 8.29 -25.27 -48.44
CA ILE A 143 8.84 -23.93 -48.22
C ILE A 143 8.26 -22.89 -49.20
N SER A 144 7.64 -21.82 -48.69
CA SER A 144 7.28 -20.58 -49.41
C SER A 144 7.51 -19.33 -48.53
N GLU A 145 7.66 -18.14 -49.12
CA GLU A 145 7.88 -16.86 -48.41
C GLU A 145 6.72 -16.48 -47.47
N GLU A 146 5.48 -16.86 -47.79
CA GLU A 146 4.29 -16.66 -46.93
C GLU A 146 4.41 -17.35 -45.55
N LYS A 147 5.31 -18.34 -45.42
CA LYS A 147 5.52 -19.09 -44.18
C LYS A 147 6.30 -18.30 -43.13
N PHE A 148 7.18 -17.38 -43.53
CA PHE A 148 8.01 -16.63 -42.57
C PHE A 148 7.15 -15.64 -41.78
N GLU A 149 6.28 -14.89 -42.45
CA GLU A 149 5.31 -13.99 -41.80
C GLU A 149 4.33 -14.73 -40.89
N PHE A 150 3.88 -15.93 -41.32
CA PHE A 150 3.05 -16.79 -40.48
C PHE A 150 3.80 -17.24 -39.22
N LEU A 151 5.07 -17.66 -39.34
CA LEU A 151 5.87 -18.11 -38.21
C LEU A 151 6.09 -16.98 -37.19
N GLU A 152 6.43 -15.77 -37.66
CA GLU A 152 6.55 -14.60 -36.80
C GLU A 152 5.24 -14.31 -36.06
N THR A 153 4.11 -14.27 -36.78
CA THR A 153 2.78 -14.02 -36.19
C THR A 153 2.38 -15.12 -35.21
N PHE A 154 2.65 -16.38 -35.55
CA PHE A 154 2.30 -17.54 -34.73
C PHE A 154 3.05 -17.53 -33.41
N PHE A 155 4.38 -17.38 -33.45
CA PHE A 155 5.20 -17.37 -32.23
C PHE A 155 5.00 -16.10 -31.40
N ASP A 156 4.78 -14.94 -32.03
CA ASP A 156 4.41 -13.69 -31.33
C ASP A 156 3.07 -13.85 -30.58
N LEU A 157 2.07 -14.45 -31.22
CA LEU A 157 0.78 -14.70 -30.59
C LEU A 157 0.87 -15.75 -29.48
N LEU A 158 1.65 -16.81 -29.68
CA LEU A 158 1.92 -17.84 -28.68
C LEU A 158 2.62 -17.25 -27.45
N PHE A 159 3.62 -16.38 -27.67
CA PHE A 159 4.29 -15.63 -26.63
C PHE A 159 3.28 -14.81 -25.80
N ARG A 160 2.40 -14.04 -26.44
CA ARG A 160 1.33 -13.27 -25.75
C ARG A 160 0.42 -14.18 -24.93
N VAL A 161 0.00 -15.32 -25.48
CA VAL A 161 -0.87 -16.28 -24.79
C VAL A 161 -0.20 -16.84 -23.53
N TYR A 162 1.08 -17.23 -23.59
CA TYR A 162 1.80 -17.69 -22.40
C TYR A 162 1.90 -16.60 -21.32
N VAL A 163 2.18 -15.36 -21.73
CA VAL A 163 2.26 -14.19 -20.84
C VAL A 163 0.92 -13.91 -20.15
N ASP A 164 -0.18 -13.93 -20.88
CA ASP A 164 -1.52 -13.65 -20.34
C ASP A 164 -1.94 -14.70 -19.30
N ASN A 165 -1.60 -15.98 -19.52
CA ASN A 165 -1.79 -17.05 -18.54
C ASN A 165 -0.78 -16.97 -17.37
N GLY A 166 0.30 -16.20 -17.52
CA GLY A 166 1.36 -16.02 -16.50
C GLY A 166 2.41 -17.12 -16.48
N MET A 167 2.49 -17.90 -17.56
CA MET A 167 3.51 -18.91 -17.81
C MET A 167 4.77 -18.24 -18.38
N PHE A 168 5.43 -17.42 -17.57
CA PHE A 168 6.53 -16.59 -18.04
C PHE A 168 7.74 -17.37 -18.54
N GLU A 169 8.08 -18.51 -17.93
CA GLU A 169 9.21 -19.36 -18.35
C GLU A 169 9.01 -19.91 -19.77
N GLU A 170 7.81 -20.39 -20.09
CA GLU A 170 7.48 -20.83 -21.45
C GLU A 170 7.45 -19.65 -22.42
N GLY A 171 6.95 -18.49 -21.99
CA GLY A 171 7.06 -17.25 -22.75
C GLY A 171 8.52 -16.88 -23.08
N LEU A 172 9.44 -16.99 -22.11
CA LEU A 172 10.87 -16.77 -22.34
C LEU A 172 11.47 -17.77 -23.32
N ARG A 173 11.08 -19.05 -23.24
CA ARG A 173 11.53 -20.06 -24.22
C ARG A 173 11.08 -19.73 -25.64
N VAL A 174 9.85 -19.23 -25.81
CA VAL A 174 9.36 -18.78 -27.12
C VAL A 174 10.18 -17.58 -27.61
N PHE A 175 10.44 -16.61 -26.74
CA PHE A 175 11.27 -15.45 -27.05
C PHE A 175 12.68 -15.86 -27.48
N ASP A 176 13.36 -16.70 -26.70
CA ASP A 176 14.72 -17.17 -26.98
C ASP A 176 14.79 -17.96 -28.30
N TYR A 177 13.75 -18.76 -28.60
CA TYR A 177 13.62 -19.47 -29.88
C TYR A 177 13.51 -18.51 -31.06
N MET A 178 12.63 -17.50 -30.97
CA MET A 178 12.46 -16.49 -32.01
C MET A 178 13.75 -15.74 -32.29
N VAL A 179 14.47 -15.32 -31.24
CA VAL A 179 15.78 -14.66 -31.35
C VAL A 179 16.82 -15.58 -32.00
N LYS A 180 16.93 -16.83 -31.56
CA LYS A 180 17.87 -17.83 -32.13
C LYS A 180 17.62 -18.12 -33.61
N LYS A 181 16.37 -18.00 -34.06
CA LYS A 181 15.96 -18.22 -35.46
C LYS A 181 15.92 -16.94 -36.31
N GLY A 182 16.18 -15.78 -35.72
CA GLY A 182 16.11 -14.49 -36.41
C GLY A 182 14.69 -14.07 -36.80
N LEU A 183 13.67 -14.58 -36.09
CA LEU A 183 12.28 -14.16 -36.28
C LEU A 183 12.04 -12.81 -35.58
N SER A 184 11.27 -11.94 -36.21
CA SER A 184 10.88 -10.66 -35.62
C SER A 184 9.86 -10.85 -34.47
N ILE A 185 10.02 -10.09 -33.40
CA ILE A 185 9.08 -10.05 -32.25
C ILE A 185 8.52 -8.64 -32.16
N ASP A 186 7.19 -8.53 -32.04
CA ASP A 186 6.52 -7.24 -31.94
C ASP A 186 6.88 -6.57 -30.59
N GLU A 187 7.31 -5.30 -30.64
CA GLU A 187 7.61 -4.49 -29.45
C GLU A 187 6.42 -4.47 -28.46
N ARG A 188 5.18 -4.51 -28.97
CA ARG A 188 3.97 -4.52 -28.16
C ARG A 188 3.83 -5.81 -27.35
N SER A 189 4.25 -6.93 -27.91
CA SER A 189 4.28 -8.22 -27.20
C SER A 189 5.22 -8.16 -26.02
N CYS A 190 6.44 -7.65 -26.23
CA CYS A 190 7.41 -7.48 -25.16
C CYS A 190 6.89 -6.52 -24.07
N ILE A 191 6.19 -5.44 -24.45
CA ILE A 191 5.54 -4.53 -23.49
C ILE A 191 4.48 -5.27 -22.66
N VAL A 192 3.66 -6.14 -23.27
CA VAL A 192 2.67 -6.97 -22.56
C VAL A 192 3.34 -7.85 -21.50
N PHE A 193 4.49 -8.47 -21.84
CA PHE A 193 5.29 -9.22 -20.87
C PHE A 193 5.72 -8.35 -19.68
N LEU A 194 6.28 -7.18 -19.94
CA LEU A 194 6.74 -6.26 -18.89
C LEU A 194 5.59 -5.83 -17.97
N VAL A 195 4.42 -5.51 -18.54
CA VAL A 195 3.21 -5.14 -17.77
C VAL A 195 2.71 -6.31 -16.93
N ALA A 196 2.63 -7.52 -17.49
CA ALA A 196 2.18 -8.72 -16.80
C ALA A 196 3.13 -9.10 -15.64
N ALA A 197 4.45 -9.08 -15.87
CA ALA A 197 5.46 -9.34 -14.85
C ALA A 197 5.39 -8.32 -13.71
N LYS A 198 5.27 -7.03 -14.04
CA LYS A 198 5.07 -5.94 -13.06
C LYS A 198 3.80 -6.13 -12.24
N LYS A 199 2.65 -6.44 -12.89
CA LYS A 199 1.35 -6.63 -12.20
C LYS A 199 1.40 -7.76 -11.19
N ARG A 200 2.12 -8.85 -11.51
CA ARG A 200 2.36 -10.00 -10.62
C ARG A 200 3.54 -9.80 -9.66
N ARG A 201 4.09 -8.58 -9.55
CA ARG A 201 5.22 -8.20 -8.67
C ARG A 201 6.52 -9.01 -8.90
N LYS A 202 6.70 -9.61 -10.09
CA LYS A 202 7.94 -10.31 -10.47
C LYS A 202 8.95 -9.32 -11.08
N ILE A 203 9.55 -8.48 -10.23
CA ILE A 203 10.41 -7.37 -10.70
C ILE A 203 11.75 -7.87 -11.28
N ASP A 204 12.36 -8.91 -10.71
CA ASP A 204 13.61 -9.48 -11.25
C ASP A 204 13.42 -10.04 -12.66
N LEU A 205 12.33 -10.76 -12.88
CA LEU A 205 11.93 -11.27 -14.19
C LEU A 205 11.68 -10.12 -15.19
N CYS A 206 11.04 -9.04 -14.74
CA CYS A 206 10.80 -7.85 -15.57
C CYS A 206 12.11 -7.20 -16.02
N LEU A 207 13.11 -7.11 -15.12
CA LEU A 207 14.44 -6.60 -15.43
C LEU A 207 15.23 -7.52 -16.35
N ASP A 208 15.24 -8.82 -16.07
CA ASP A 208 15.93 -9.82 -16.88
C ASP A 208 15.40 -9.81 -18.32
N PHE A 209 14.07 -9.86 -18.47
CA PHE A 209 13.44 -9.79 -19.78
C PHE A 209 13.72 -8.47 -20.51
N PHE A 210 13.73 -7.33 -19.80
CA PHE A 210 14.09 -6.06 -20.42
C PHE A 210 15.53 -6.05 -20.92
N ARG A 211 16.48 -6.66 -20.20
CA ARG A 211 17.86 -6.82 -20.67
C ARG A 211 17.94 -7.71 -21.91
N ARG A 212 17.23 -8.84 -21.92
CA ARG A 212 17.12 -9.71 -23.11
C ARG A 212 16.54 -8.96 -24.32
N MET A 213 15.50 -8.14 -24.11
CA MET A 213 14.92 -7.31 -25.17
C MET A 213 15.95 -6.36 -25.80
N VAL A 214 16.85 -5.80 -24.99
CA VAL A 214 17.92 -4.90 -25.43
C VAL A 214 19.01 -5.66 -26.20
N ASP A 215 19.42 -6.82 -25.68
CA ASP A 215 20.48 -7.64 -26.29
C ASP A 215 20.05 -8.26 -27.62
N SER A 216 18.76 -8.58 -27.76
CA SER A 216 18.15 -9.10 -28.99
C SER A 216 17.87 -8.02 -30.05
N GLY A 217 18.17 -6.75 -29.79
CA GLY A 217 17.96 -5.66 -30.74
C GLY A 217 16.49 -5.25 -30.93
N VAL A 218 15.58 -5.67 -30.05
CA VAL A 218 14.18 -5.21 -30.09
C VAL A 218 14.14 -3.72 -29.74
N LYS A 219 13.33 -2.96 -30.47
CA LYS A 219 13.21 -1.51 -30.27
C LYS A 219 12.72 -1.20 -28.86
N ILE A 220 13.54 -0.47 -28.10
CA ILE A 220 13.20 0.01 -26.76
C ILE A 220 12.47 1.34 -26.87
N THR A 221 11.31 1.47 -26.23
CA THR A 221 10.54 2.70 -26.17
C THR A 221 10.65 3.36 -24.80
N VAL A 222 10.30 4.65 -24.71
CA VAL A 222 10.22 5.34 -23.41
C VAL A 222 9.23 4.64 -22.47
N TYR A 223 8.16 4.07 -23.01
CA TYR A 223 7.15 3.34 -22.24
C TYR A 223 7.70 2.05 -21.63
N SER A 224 8.43 1.22 -22.40
CA SER A 224 9.03 -0.01 -21.86
C SER A 224 10.07 0.28 -20.79
N LEU A 225 10.90 1.30 -20.99
CA LEU A 225 11.84 1.80 -19.96
C LEU A 225 11.10 2.24 -18.69
N THR A 226 10.00 2.98 -18.85
CA THR A 226 9.22 3.50 -17.72
C THR A 226 8.59 2.41 -16.87
N ILE A 227 8.08 1.33 -17.48
CA ILE A 227 7.51 0.18 -16.74
C ILE A 227 8.54 -0.44 -15.81
N VAL A 228 9.78 -0.62 -16.29
CA VAL A 228 10.88 -1.21 -15.52
C VAL A 228 11.35 -0.27 -14.42
N VAL A 229 11.48 1.03 -14.73
CA VAL A 229 11.82 2.07 -13.75
C VAL A 229 10.81 2.10 -12.61
N GLU A 230 9.51 2.05 -12.92
CA GLU A 230 8.43 2.02 -11.92
C GLU A 230 8.49 0.75 -11.05
N GLY A 231 8.77 -0.41 -11.67
CA GLY A 231 8.93 -1.68 -10.96
C GLY A 231 10.07 -1.63 -9.94
N LEU A 232 11.24 -1.14 -10.35
CA LEU A 232 12.41 -0.93 -9.49
C LEU A 232 12.13 0.06 -8.36
N CYS A 233 11.47 1.18 -8.67
CA CYS A 233 11.10 2.20 -7.68
C CYS A 233 10.16 1.66 -6.61
N ARG A 234 9.21 0.79 -6.97
CA ARG A 234 8.31 0.13 -6.01
C ARG A 234 9.04 -0.83 -5.06
N ARG A 235 10.14 -1.45 -5.52
CA ARG A 235 11.01 -2.28 -4.68
C ARG A 235 11.97 -1.45 -3.81
N GLY A 236 12.05 -0.14 -4.06
CA GLY A 236 12.97 0.76 -3.37
C GLY A 236 14.38 0.81 -3.96
N GLU A 237 14.63 0.14 -5.09
CA GLU A 237 15.94 0.11 -5.76
C GLU A 237 16.16 1.32 -6.68
N VAL A 238 16.00 2.52 -6.13
CA VAL A 238 15.95 3.77 -6.89
C VAL A 238 17.29 4.07 -7.59
N GLU A 239 18.42 3.65 -7.02
CA GLU A 239 19.74 3.80 -7.66
C GLU A 239 19.88 2.96 -8.93
N LYS A 240 19.28 1.76 -8.99
CA LYS A 240 19.26 0.96 -10.23
C LYS A 240 18.40 1.64 -11.29
N SER A 241 17.25 2.21 -10.91
CA SER A 241 16.40 2.98 -11.83
C SER A 241 17.16 4.16 -12.45
N LYS A 242 17.93 4.89 -11.63
CA LYS A 242 18.74 6.02 -12.08
C LYS A 242 19.86 5.60 -13.04
N LYS A 243 20.56 4.50 -12.76
CA LYS A 243 21.58 3.95 -13.68
C LYS A 243 20.96 3.57 -15.03
N LEU A 244 19.78 2.94 -15.00
CA LEU A 244 19.07 2.51 -16.20
C LEU A 244 18.68 3.72 -17.08
N ILE A 245 18.11 4.78 -16.50
CA ILE A 245 17.78 5.99 -17.27
C ILE A 245 19.03 6.60 -17.91
N LYS A 246 20.14 6.71 -17.18
CA LYS A 246 21.39 7.27 -17.72
C LYS A 246 21.94 6.45 -18.89
N GLU A 247 21.87 5.12 -18.79
CA GLU A 247 22.28 4.21 -19.87
C GLU A 247 21.48 4.46 -21.15
N PHE A 248 20.14 4.47 -21.05
CA PHE A 248 19.28 4.60 -22.22
C PHE A 248 19.20 6.03 -22.78
N SER A 249 19.44 7.04 -21.95
CA SER A 249 19.63 8.42 -22.42
C SER A 249 20.88 8.53 -23.29
N GLY A 250 21.97 7.82 -22.94
CA GLY A 250 23.17 7.71 -23.77
C GLY A 250 22.94 6.97 -25.09
N LYS A 251 21.96 6.06 -25.14
CA LYS A 251 21.53 5.33 -26.36
C LYS A 251 20.49 6.10 -27.20
N GLY A 252 20.18 7.36 -26.87
CA GLY A 252 19.27 8.22 -27.62
C GLY A 252 17.79 8.12 -27.23
N ILE A 253 17.43 7.32 -26.22
CA ILE A 253 16.05 7.25 -25.70
C ILE A 253 15.89 8.34 -24.65
N LYS A 254 15.14 9.39 -24.99
CA LYS A 254 14.90 10.53 -24.09
C LYS A 254 13.74 10.21 -23.14
N PRO A 255 13.96 10.05 -21.83
CA PRO A 255 12.89 9.81 -20.87
C PRO A 255 11.98 11.04 -20.77
N GLU A 256 10.70 10.81 -20.52
CA GLU A 256 9.73 11.89 -20.33
C GLU A 256 9.65 12.33 -18.87
N ALA A 257 8.98 13.46 -18.61
CA ALA A 257 8.75 13.96 -17.27
C ALA A 257 8.07 12.91 -16.36
N TYR A 258 7.22 12.04 -16.91
CA TYR A 258 6.57 10.97 -16.15
C TYR A 258 7.58 9.92 -15.60
N THR A 259 8.57 9.53 -16.40
CA THR A 259 9.64 8.61 -15.98
C THR A 259 10.45 9.21 -14.82
N TYR A 260 10.79 10.49 -14.92
CA TYR A 260 11.48 11.23 -13.87
C TYR A 260 10.63 11.38 -12.60
N ASN A 261 9.35 11.75 -12.74
CA ASN A 261 8.42 11.88 -11.62
C ASN A 261 8.22 10.56 -10.86
N THR A 262 8.31 9.42 -11.54
CA THR A 262 8.24 8.10 -10.92
C THR A 262 9.41 7.87 -9.95
N ILE A 263 10.63 8.23 -10.36
CA ILE A 263 11.83 8.17 -9.52
C ILE A 263 11.76 9.20 -8.39
N ILE A 264 11.36 10.44 -8.70
CA ILE A 264 11.22 11.50 -7.70
C ILE A 264 10.24 11.05 -6.61
N ASN A 265 9.06 10.54 -6.97
CA ASN A 265 8.08 10.03 -6.00
C ASN A 265 8.64 8.90 -5.12
N ALA A 266 9.48 8.02 -5.68
CA ALA A 266 10.16 6.97 -4.92
C ALA A 266 11.10 7.55 -3.85
N TYR A 267 11.94 8.52 -4.22
CA TYR A 267 12.80 9.22 -3.25
C TYR A 267 11.98 10.06 -2.24
N VAL A 268 10.87 10.69 -2.65
CA VAL A 268 9.96 11.43 -1.75
C VAL A 268 9.33 10.51 -0.70
N LYS A 269 9.04 9.24 -1.05
CA LYS A 269 8.58 8.24 -0.09
C LYS A 269 9.68 7.78 0.87
N GLN A 270 10.91 7.67 0.39
CA GLN A 270 12.09 7.32 1.19
C GLN A 270 12.67 8.49 2.02
N ARG A 271 12.18 9.72 1.80
CA ARG A 271 12.71 10.97 2.38
C ARG A 271 14.19 11.23 2.03
N ASP A 272 14.66 10.76 0.87
CA ASP A 272 16.02 11.01 0.39
C ASP A 272 16.07 12.27 -0.50
N PHE A 273 16.50 13.38 0.09
CA PHE A 273 16.62 14.67 -0.58
C PHE A 273 17.80 14.74 -1.56
N SER A 274 18.93 14.12 -1.21
CA SER A 274 20.12 14.16 -2.08
C SER A 274 19.85 13.39 -3.38
N GLY A 275 19.09 12.30 -3.28
CA GLY A 275 18.57 11.55 -4.43
C GLY A 275 17.72 12.41 -5.36
N VAL A 276 16.76 13.18 -4.80
CA VAL A 276 15.91 14.09 -5.57
C VAL A 276 16.73 15.20 -6.26
N GLU A 277 17.64 15.87 -5.56
CA GLU A 277 18.47 16.90 -6.20
C GLU A 277 19.34 16.36 -7.34
N LYS A 278 19.91 15.15 -7.16
CA LYS A 278 20.69 14.48 -8.20
C LYS A 278 19.83 14.17 -9.42
N ILE A 279 18.62 13.65 -9.25
CA ILE A 279 17.76 13.32 -10.39
C ILE A 279 17.22 14.58 -11.08
N LEU A 280 16.92 15.66 -10.35
CA LEU A 280 16.53 16.94 -10.94
C LEU A 280 17.65 17.56 -11.80
N LYS A 281 18.92 17.41 -11.40
CA LYS A 281 20.06 17.82 -12.23
C LYS A 281 20.15 17.02 -13.53
N VAL A 282 19.85 15.72 -13.49
CA VAL A 282 19.79 14.87 -14.69
C VAL A 282 18.62 15.29 -15.58
N MET A 283 17.42 15.46 -15.01
CA MET A 283 16.22 15.92 -15.72
C MET A 283 16.47 17.26 -16.44
N LYS A 284 17.13 18.22 -15.78
CA LYS A 284 17.54 19.49 -16.40
C LYS A 284 18.57 19.31 -17.52
N LYS A 285 19.58 18.46 -17.31
CA LYS A 285 20.61 18.16 -18.34
C LYS A 285 20.00 17.55 -19.60
N ASP A 286 18.98 16.72 -19.43
CA ASP A 286 18.28 16.07 -20.54
C ASP A 286 17.26 17.00 -21.23
N GLY A 287 17.11 18.24 -20.75
CA GLY A 287 16.19 19.24 -21.31
C GLY A 287 14.73 18.97 -20.98
N VAL A 288 14.43 18.13 -19.98
CA VAL A 288 13.05 17.81 -19.60
C VAL A 288 12.52 18.89 -18.65
N VAL A 289 11.51 19.62 -19.10
CA VAL A 289 10.87 20.70 -18.33
C VAL A 289 10.02 20.12 -17.21
N TYR A 290 9.96 20.83 -16.09
CA TYR A 290 9.10 20.46 -14.96
C TYR A 290 7.64 20.59 -15.35
N ASN A 291 6.87 19.54 -15.09
CA ASN A 291 5.42 19.61 -15.23
C ASN A 291 4.77 19.79 -13.85
N LYS A 292 3.45 19.98 -13.84
CA LYS A 292 2.66 20.13 -12.62
C LYS A 292 2.94 19.05 -11.57
N VAL A 293 3.01 17.79 -11.97
CA VAL A 293 3.28 16.65 -11.07
C VAL A 293 4.68 16.75 -10.47
N THR A 294 5.68 17.21 -11.24
CA THR A 294 7.04 17.46 -10.72
C THR A 294 6.99 18.48 -9.59
N TYR A 295 6.35 19.64 -9.80
CA TYR A 295 6.22 20.67 -8.76
C TYR A 295 5.47 20.17 -7.52
N THR A 296 4.35 19.45 -7.68
CA THR A 296 3.62 18.87 -6.54
C THR A 296 4.50 17.96 -5.70
N LEU A 297 5.27 17.06 -6.33
CA LEU A 297 6.18 16.15 -5.60
C LEU A 297 7.32 16.89 -4.88
N LEU A 298 7.87 17.95 -5.49
CA LEU A 298 8.91 18.76 -4.86
C LEU A 298 8.38 19.61 -3.70
N MET A 299 7.16 20.12 -3.81
CA MET A 299 6.48 20.79 -2.71
C MET A 299 6.21 19.80 -1.57
N GLU A 300 5.66 18.61 -1.84
CA GLU A 300 5.44 17.57 -0.82
C GLU A 300 6.73 17.18 -0.09
N LEU A 301 7.85 17.05 -0.82
CA LEU A 301 9.16 16.79 -0.24
C LEU A 301 9.61 17.93 0.68
N SER A 302 9.51 19.17 0.20
CA SER A 302 9.91 20.37 0.94
C SER A 302 9.07 20.56 2.20
N VAL A 303 7.77 20.26 2.11
CA VAL A 303 6.82 20.19 3.23
C VAL A 303 7.27 19.17 4.28
N LYS A 304 7.61 17.95 3.87
CA LYS A 304 8.09 16.89 4.78
C LYS A 304 9.41 17.27 5.47
N ASN A 305 10.22 18.12 4.84
CA ASN A 305 11.47 18.63 5.39
C ASN A 305 11.31 19.88 6.26
N GLY A 306 10.10 20.45 6.32
CA GLY A 306 9.84 21.71 7.02
C GLY A 306 10.52 22.94 6.39
N LYS A 307 11.01 22.86 5.14
CA LYS A 307 11.67 23.97 4.44
C LYS A 307 10.65 24.88 3.76
N MET A 308 10.25 25.93 4.46
CA MET A 308 9.21 26.88 4.04
C MET A 308 9.56 27.65 2.77
N ASN A 309 10.76 28.23 2.74
CA ASN A 309 11.16 29.13 1.66
C ASN A 309 11.23 28.42 0.31
N ASP A 310 11.50 27.12 0.30
CA ASP A 310 11.60 26.33 -0.91
C ASP A 310 10.22 26.06 -1.52
N VAL A 311 9.18 25.89 -0.69
CA VAL A 311 7.80 25.66 -1.15
C VAL A 311 7.25 26.89 -1.88
N GLU A 312 7.38 28.08 -1.30
CA GLU A 312 6.92 29.33 -1.93
C GLU A 312 7.74 29.63 -3.20
N LYS A 313 9.07 29.47 -3.17
CA LYS A 313 9.92 29.62 -4.37
C LYS A 313 9.50 28.69 -5.50
N LEU A 314 9.24 27.42 -5.20
CA LEU A 314 8.77 26.45 -6.20
C LEU A 314 7.40 26.81 -6.76
N PHE A 315 6.55 27.43 -5.95
CA PHE A 315 5.22 27.87 -6.37
C PHE A 315 5.28 29.13 -7.24
N ASP A 316 6.12 30.09 -6.88
CA ASP A 316 6.38 31.27 -7.70
C ASP A 316 7.03 30.87 -9.03
N GLU A 317 8.01 29.95 -9.03
CA GLU A 317 8.62 29.41 -10.25
C GLU A 317 7.59 28.70 -11.14
N MET A 318 6.65 27.96 -10.55
CA MET A 318 5.55 27.31 -11.29
C MET A 318 4.64 28.35 -11.98
N ARG A 319 4.37 29.48 -11.32
CA ARG A 319 3.57 30.59 -11.87
C ARG A 319 4.30 31.35 -12.98
N GLU A 320 5.57 31.67 -12.78
CA GLU A 320 6.41 32.35 -13.78
C GLU A 320 6.51 31.56 -15.08
N ARG A 321 6.47 30.23 -14.99
CA ARG A 321 6.46 29.33 -16.15
C ARG A 321 5.08 29.14 -16.79
N GLY A 322 4.04 29.80 -16.29
CA GLY A 322 2.68 29.72 -16.80
C GLY A 322 2.03 28.35 -16.61
N ILE A 323 2.48 27.54 -15.65
CA ILE A 323 1.87 26.24 -15.37
C ILE A 323 0.64 26.45 -14.48
N GLU A 324 -0.54 26.13 -15.01
CA GLU A 324 -1.79 26.28 -14.25
C GLU A 324 -1.79 25.42 -12.97
N SER A 325 -1.94 26.11 -11.86
CA SER A 325 -2.18 25.55 -10.53
C SER A 325 -3.63 25.06 -10.43
N ASP A 326 -3.84 23.87 -9.89
CA ASP A 326 -5.17 23.33 -9.61
C ASP A 326 -5.50 23.37 -8.12
N ILE A 327 -6.73 22.92 -7.80
CA ILE A 327 -7.23 22.83 -6.43
C ILE A 327 -6.28 21.99 -5.54
N HIS A 328 -5.62 20.95 -6.07
CA HIS A 328 -4.73 20.10 -5.28
C HIS A 328 -3.46 20.84 -4.84
N VAL A 329 -2.83 21.62 -5.72
CA VAL A 329 -1.65 22.45 -5.39
C VAL A 329 -2.01 23.45 -4.28
N TYR A 330 -3.08 24.22 -4.46
CA TYR A 330 -3.53 25.18 -3.44
C TYR A 330 -3.89 24.50 -2.12
N THR A 331 -4.65 23.40 -2.15
CA THR A 331 -5.04 22.66 -0.94
C THR A 331 -3.82 22.15 -0.17
N SER A 332 -2.79 21.70 -0.88
CA SER A 332 -1.53 21.25 -0.27
C SER A 332 -0.79 22.40 0.40
N LEU A 333 -0.70 23.56 -0.25
CA LEU A 333 -0.07 24.77 0.30
C LEU A 333 -0.84 25.32 1.50
N ILE A 334 -2.17 25.41 1.41
CA ILE A 334 -3.05 25.84 2.49
C ILE A 334 -2.89 24.92 3.70
N SER A 335 -3.01 23.60 3.52
CA SER A 335 -2.84 22.63 4.60
C SER A 335 -1.46 22.74 5.25
N TRP A 336 -0.44 23.00 4.45
CA TRP A 336 0.91 23.16 4.97
C TRP A 336 1.10 24.44 5.79
N HIS A 337 0.62 25.59 5.30
CA HIS A 337 0.64 26.85 6.05
C HIS A 337 -0.17 26.75 7.35
N CYS A 338 -1.32 26.09 7.32
CA CYS A 338 -2.14 25.80 8.50
C CYS A 338 -1.39 24.95 9.54
N ARG A 339 -0.64 23.91 9.12
CA ARG A 339 0.17 23.08 10.03
C ARG A 339 1.31 23.86 10.69
N LYS A 340 1.85 24.89 10.02
CA LYS A 340 2.91 25.75 10.56
C LYS A 340 2.39 26.94 11.37
N GLY A 341 1.08 27.17 11.38
CA GLY A 341 0.45 28.31 12.08
C GLY A 341 0.43 29.61 11.28
N ASN A 342 0.83 29.59 9.99
CA ASN A 342 0.83 30.77 9.12
C ASN A 342 -0.56 31.01 8.49
N ILE A 343 -1.56 31.21 9.36
CA ILE A 343 -2.97 31.26 8.98
C ILE A 343 -3.27 32.39 7.98
N LYS A 344 -2.65 33.57 8.15
CA LYS A 344 -2.84 34.71 7.23
C LYS A 344 -2.52 34.35 5.77
N ARG A 345 -1.39 33.67 5.53
CA ARG A 345 -1.00 33.24 4.18
C ARG A 345 -1.90 32.13 3.65
N ALA A 346 -2.38 31.24 4.52
CA ALA A 346 -3.35 30.21 4.14
C ALA A 346 -4.66 30.83 3.62
N PHE A 347 -5.17 31.88 4.26
CA PHE A 347 -6.35 32.62 3.78
C PHE A 347 -6.08 33.35 2.46
N LEU A 348 -4.94 34.03 2.30
CA LEU A 348 -4.58 34.65 1.01
C LEU A 348 -4.54 33.65 -0.15
N LEU A 349 -4.03 32.44 0.10
CA LEU A 349 -4.02 31.36 -0.90
C LEU A 349 -5.43 30.81 -1.19
N PHE A 350 -6.32 30.84 -0.21
CA PHE A 350 -7.72 30.45 -0.36
C PHE A 350 -8.54 31.48 -1.15
N ASP A 351 -8.30 32.76 -0.88
CA ASP A 351 -8.89 33.87 -1.62
C ASP A 351 -8.45 33.80 -3.09
N GLU A 352 -7.13 33.63 -3.34
CA GLU A 352 -6.61 33.49 -4.70
C GLU A 352 -7.17 32.25 -5.43
N LEU A 353 -7.34 31.12 -4.73
CA LEU A 353 -8.01 29.94 -5.27
C LEU A 353 -9.44 30.27 -5.72
N THR A 354 -10.17 31.03 -4.90
CA THR A 354 -11.57 31.41 -5.18
C THR A 354 -11.66 32.43 -6.32
N GLU A 355 -10.77 33.43 -6.36
CA GLU A 355 -10.67 34.43 -7.43
C GLU A 355 -10.37 33.81 -8.80
N LYS A 356 -9.60 32.72 -8.83
CA LYS A 356 -9.34 31.94 -10.06
C LYS A 356 -10.53 31.07 -10.50
N GLY A 357 -11.65 31.10 -9.79
CA GLY A 357 -12.83 30.30 -10.09
C GLY A 357 -12.67 28.80 -9.77
N LEU A 358 -11.62 28.42 -9.04
CA LEU A 358 -11.43 27.05 -8.59
C LEU A 358 -12.29 26.81 -7.35
N LEU A 359 -13.16 25.81 -7.37
CA LEU A 359 -14.03 25.49 -6.25
C LEU A 359 -13.23 24.81 -5.12
N PRO A 360 -13.17 25.38 -3.90
CA PRO A 360 -12.50 24.73 -2.79
C PRO A 360 -13.17 23.40 -2.44
N SER A 361 -12.35 22.39 -2.19
CA SER A 361 -12.82 21.05 -1.82
C SER A 361 -13.13 20.95 -0.31
N SER A 362 -13.79 19.87 0.11
CA SER A 362 -13.96 19.56 1.53
C SER A 362 -12.64 19.44 2.29
N HIS A 363 -11.57 18.98 1.63
CA HIS A 363 -10.23 18.94 2.18
C HIS A 363 -9.61 20.33 2.34
N THR A 364 -9.89 21.27 1.44
CA THR A 364 -9.43 22.66 1.52
C THR A 364 -10.00 23.35 2.76
N TYR A 365 -11.33 23.26 2.93
CA TYR A 365 -12.00 23.80 4.13
C TYR A 365 -11.55 23.09 5.40
N GLY A 366 -11.48 21.75 5.40
CA GLY A 366 -11.02 20.99 6.57
C GLY A 366 -9.60 21.36 7.01
N ALA A 367 -8.70 21.65 6.06
CA ALA A 367 -7.36 22.12 6.34
C ALA A 367 -7.33 23.52 6.97
N LEU A 368 -8.12 24.46 6.47
CA LEU A 368 -8.25 25.80 7.06
C LEU A 368 -8.85 25.73 8.46
N ILE A 369 -9.93 24.97 8.64
CA ILE A 369 -10.60 24.75 9.92
C ILE A 369 -9.61 24.17 10.95
N ASP A 370 -8.85 23.12 10.60
CA ASP A 370 -7.80 22.57 11.46
C ASP A 370 -6.74 23.63 11.82
N GLY A 371 -6.33 24.45 10.85
CA GLY A 371 -5.40 25.55 11.06
C GLY A 371 -5.89 26.59 12.06
N VAL A 372 -7.10 27.12 11.87
CA VAL A 372 -7.68 28.14 12.76
C VAL A 372 -7.96 27.58 14.16
N CYS A 373 -8.42 26.32 14.25
CA CYS A 373 -8.59 25.62 15.52
C CYS A 373 -7.28 25.50 16.31
N LYS A 374 -6.15 25.27 15.61
CA LYS A 374 -4.82 25.19 16.24
C LYS A 374 -4.35 26.52 16.81
N VAL A 375 -4.62 27.62 16.12
CA VAL A 375 -4.32 28.98 16.62
C VAL A 375 -5.29 29.37 17.74
N GLY A 376 -6.53 28.88 17.67
CA GLY A 376 -7.59 29.12 18.66
C GLY A 376 -8.63 30.15 18.23
N GLU A 377 -8.66 30.47 16.94
CA GLU A 377 -9.65 31.38 16.36
C GLU A 377 -10.93 30.59 16.04
N MET A 378 -11.68 30.22 17.08
CA MET A 378 -12.87 29.35 16.93
C MET A 378 -13.98 30.03 16.12
N GLY A 379 -14.15 31.35 16.25
CA GLY A 379 -15.13 32.11 15.44
C GLY A 379 -14.84 32.02 13.93
N ALA A 380 -13.56 32.05 13.53
CA ALA A 380 -13.18 31.84 12.13
C ALA A 380 -13.49 30.41 11.66
N ALA A 381 -13.37 29.42 12.54
CA ALA A 381 -13.69 28.02 12.24
C ALA A 381 -15.19 27.83 11.93
N GLU A 382 -16.06 28.49 12.71
CA GLU A 382 -17.52 28.49 12.50
C GLU A 382 -17.92 29.18 11.20
N ILE A 383 -17.32 30.34 10.90
CA ILE A 383 -17.55 31.06 9.64
C ILE A 383 -17.18 30.17 8.45
N LEU A 384 -16.01 29.52 8.48
CA LEU A 384 -15.58 28.60 7.43
C LEU A 384 -16.52 27.40 7.25
N MET A 385 -17.05 26.86 8.35
CA MET A 385 -18.02 25.76 8.31
C MET A 385 -19.34 26.20 7.68
N ASN A 386 -19.85 27.37 8.05
CA ASN A 386 -21.08 27.95 7.49
C ASN A 386 -20.90 28.29 6.00
N GLU A 387 -19.74 28.85 5.63
CA GLU A 387 -19.40 29.14 4.24
C GLU A 387 -19.37 27.85 3.41
N MET A 388 -18.69 26.80 3.91
CA MET A 388 -18.63 25.48 3.28
C MET A 388 -20.03 24.92 3.01
N GLN A 389 -20.95 25.03 3.99
CA GLN A 389 -22.33 24.58 3.85
C GLN A 389 -23.11 25.44 2.85
N SER A 390 -22.94 26.77 2.87
CA SER A 390 -23.62 27.70 1.96
C SER A 390 -23.23 27.51 0.49
N LYS A 391 -21.98 27.12 0.23
CA LYS A 391 -21.46 26.81 -1.11
C LYS A 391 -21.80 25.40 -1.58
N GLY A 392 -22.59 24.63 -0.81
CA GLY A 392 -23.00 23.27 -1.16
C GLY A 392 -21.87 22.23 -1.05
N VAL A 393 -20.79 22.54 -0.36
CA VAL A 393 -19.71 21.57 -0.11
C VAL A 393 -20.12 20.71 1.08
N ASN A 394 -20.30 19.41 0.84
CA ASN A 394 -20.75 18.47 1.87
C ASN A 394 -19.77 18.42 3.05
N ILE A 395 -20.28 18.77 4.24
CA ILE A 395 -19.54 18.61 5.50
C ILE A 395 -19.27 17.11 5.69
N THR A 396 -18.01 16.79 5.93
CA THR A 396 -17.58 15.40 6.20
C THR A 396 -17.39 15.19 7.69
N GLN A 397 -17.40 13.94 8.13
CA GLN A 397 -17.08 13.57 9.52
C GLN A 397 -15.71 14.11 9.96
N VAL A 398 -14.73 14.20 9.05
CA VAL A 398 -13.40 14.76 9.33
C VAL A 398 -13.50 16.21 9.80
N VAL A 399 -14.40 17.02 9.24
CA VAL A 399 -14.57 18.43 9.64
C VAL A 399 -15.17 18.53 11.05
N PHE A 400 -16.16 17.71 11.38
CA PHE A 400 -16.72 17.63 12.74
C PHE A 400 -15.66 17.21 13.76
N ASN A 401 -14.92 16.14 13.49
CA ASN A 401 -13.84 15.67 14.36
C ASN A 401 -12.76 16.76 14.56
N THR A 402 -12.46 17.52 13.51
CA THR A 402 -11.49 18.63 13.56
C THR A 402 -11.97 19.77 14.46
N LEU A 403 -13.24 20.18 14.33
CA LEU A 403 -13.84 21.20 15.19
C LEU A 403 -13.89 20.75 16.65
N ILE A 404 -14.42 19.56 16.91
CA ILE A 404 -14.51 18.97 18.26
C ILE A 404 -13.13 18.93 18.92
N ASN A 405 -12.10 18.45 18.21
CA ASN A 405 -10.72 18.46 18.70
C ASN A 405 -10.19 19.89 18.95
N GLY A 406 -10.53 20.85 18.08
CA GLY A 406 -10.22 22.27 18.25
C GLY A 406 -10.78 22.85 19.54
N TYR A 407 -12.10 22.75 19.74
CA TYR A 407 -12.79 23.21 20.96
C TYR A 407 -12.25 22.51 22.21
N CYS A 408 -12.06 21.18 22.14
CA CYS A 408 -11.48 20.40 23.23
C CYS A 408 -10.10 20.93 23.63
N ARG A 409 -9.21 21.22 22.67
CA ARG A 409 -7.85 21.75 22.93
C ARG A 409 -7.87 23.10 23.64
N LYS A 410 -8.88 23.93 23.41
CA LYS A 410 -9.06 25.23 24.06
C LYS A 410 -9.82 25.14 25.39
N GLY A 411 -10.26 23.94 25.78
CA GLY A 411 -11.02 23.72 27.01
C GLY A 411 -12.50 24.11 26.92
N MET A 412 -12.98 24.38 25.71
CA MET A 412 -14.36 24.76 25.39
C MET A 412 -15.20 23.50 25.16
N ILE A 413 -15.43 22.73 26.23
CA ILE A 413 -16.04 21.40 26.10
C ILE A 413 -17.54 21.46 25.81
N ASP A 414 -18.24 22.49 26.27
CA ASP A 414 -19.69 22.61 26.06
C ASP A 414 -19.99 22.89 24.58
N GLU A 415 -19.15 23.71 23.93
CA GLU A 415 -19.19 23.93 22.48
C GLU A 415 -18.80 22.66 21.71
N ALA A 416 -17.79 21.91 22.18
CA ALA A 416 -17.43 20.63 21.58
C ALA A 416 -18.58 19.61 21.63
N SER A 417 -19.32 19.57 22.75
CA SER A 417 -20.53 18.76 22.91
C SER A 417 -21.67 19.24 21.99
N MET A 418 -21.86 20.55 21.81
CA MET A 418 -22.85 21.06 20.86
C MET A 418 -22.54 20.65 19.42
N ILE A 419 -21.27 20.73 19.00
CA ILE A 419 -20.85 20.27 17.66
C ILE A 419 -21.07 18.76 17.50
N TYR A 420 -20.85 17.98 18.56
CA TYR A 420 -21.15 16.55 18.56
C TYR A 420 -22.65 16.26 18.36
N ASP A 421 -23.53 16.97 19.08
CA ASP A 421 -24.98 16.79 18.93
C ASP A 421 -25.45 17.13 17.51
N VAL A 422 -24.84 18.14 16.87
CA VAL A 422 -25.10 18.48 15.46
C VAL A 422 -24.61 17.36 14.53
N MET A 423 -23.47 16.74 14.82
CA MET A 423 -22.93 15.61 14.06
C MET A 423 -23.89 14.41 14.09
N GLU A 424 -24.42 14.05 15.27
CA GLU A 424 -25.38 12.95 15.41
C GLU A 424 -26.72 13.26 14.74
N LYS A 425 -27.25 14.48 14.89
CA LYS A 425 -28.51 14.91 14.23
C LYS A 425 -28.41 14.86 12.71
N LYS A 426 -27.22 15.05 12.14
CA LYS A 426 -26.98 14.90 10.68
C LYS A 426 -26.74 13.45 10.26
N GLY A 427 -26.84 12.48 11.17
CA GLY A 427 -26.74 11.05 10.88
C GLY A 427 -25.30 10.51 10.80
N PHE A 428 -24.30 11.28 11.24
CA PHE A 428 -22.92 10.79 11.32
C PHE A 428 -22.71 10.07 12.65
N GLN A 429 -22.20 8.83 12.58
CA GLN A 429 -21.81 8.09 13.78
C GLN A 429 -20.44 8.55 14.25
N ALA A 430 -20.34 8.89 15.55
CA ALA A 430 -19.08 9.22 16.16
C ALA A 430 -18.10 8.04 16.07
N ASP A 431 -16.88 8.31 15.62
CA ASP A 431 -15.83 7.31 15.66
C ASP A 431 -15.16 7.29 17.04
N VAL A 432 -14.37 6.24 17.28
CA VAL A 432 -13.59 6.06 18.50
C VAL A 432 -12.67 7.26 18.77
N PHE A 433 -12.20 7.95 17.72
CA PHE A 433 -11.32 9.11 17.85
C PHE A 433 -12.04 10.32 18.47
N THR A 434 -13.22 10.67 17.98
CA THR A 434 -14.05 11.78 18.50
C THR A 434 -14.45 11.53 19.94
N CYS A 435 -14.89 10.31 20.21
CA CYS A 435 -15.21 9.80 21.53
C CYS A 435 -14.05 9.98 22.53
N ASN A 436 -12.85 9.50 22.17
CA ASN A 436 -11.66 9.62 23.00
C ASN A 436 -11.21 11.07 23.16
N THR A 437 -11.39 11.91 22.14
CA THR A 437 -11.03 13.33 22.16
C THR A 437 -11.84 14.08 23.21
N ILE A 438 -13.17 13.94 23.18
CA ILE A 438 -14.07 14.57 24.15
C ILE A 438 -13.82 14.01 25.56
N ALA A 439 -13.65 12.69 25.72
CA ALA A 439 -13.34 12.07 27.02
C ALA A 439 -12.03 12.61 27.63
N SER A 440 -10.98 12.73 26.81
CA SER A 440 -9.70 13.31 27.24
C SER A 440 -9.83 14.79 27.62
N CYS A 441 -10.74 15.52 26.98
CA CYS A 441 -11.02 16.91 27.31
C CYS A 441 -11.71 17.05 28.67
N PHE A 442 -12.77 16.27 28.92
CA PHE A 442 -13.42 16.23 30.24
C PHE A 442 -12.42 15.91 31.36
N ASN A 443 -11.54 14.93 31.12
CA ASN A 443 -10.49 14.54 32.06
C ASN A 443 -9.50 15.70 32.33
N ARG A 444 -9.04 16.42 31.30
CA ARG A 444 -8.15 17.59 31.47
C ARG A 444 -8.82 18.72 32.26
N LEU A 445 -10.13 18.92 32.08
CA LEU A 445 -10.93 19.91 32.80
C LEU A 445 -11.38 19.45 34.20
N LYS A 446 -10.95 18.26 34.64
CA LYS A 446 -11.36 17.64 35.91
C LYS A 446 -12.87 17.40 36.05
N ARG A 447 -13.62 17.38 34.94
CA ARG A 447 -15.05 17.04 34.87
C ARG A 447 -15.21 15.52 34.78
N TYR A 448 -14.77 14.82 35.82
CA TYR A 448 -14.61 13.36 35.80
C TYR A 448 -15.93 12.58 35.71
N ASP A 449 -16.98 13.04 36.39
CA ASP A 449 -18.31 12.41 36.31
C ASP A 449 -18.89 12.45 34.90
N GLU A 450 -18.72 13.57 34.21
CA GLU A 450 -19.14 13.72 32.82
C GLU A 450 -18.28 12.88 31.88
N ALA A 451 -16.96 12.77 32.14
CA ALA A 451 -16.09 11.87 31.38
C ALA A 451 -16.57 10.40 31.48
N LYS A 452 -16.98 9.95 32.68
CA LYS A 452 -17.53 8.61 32.91
C LYS A 452 -18.86 8.43 32.19
N GLN A 453 -19.82 9.33 32.40
CA GLN A 453 -21.13 9.28 31.73
C GLN A 453 -20.98 9.25 30.21
N TRP A 454 -20.06 10.05 29.67
CA TRP A 454 -19.74 10.11 28.25
C TRP A 454 -19.20 8.77 27.73
N LEU A 455 -18.20 8.18 28.40
CA LEU A 455 -17.62 6.90 28.00
C LEU A 455 -18.61 5.73 28.15
N PHE A 456 -19.50 5.74 29.15
CA PHE A 456 -20.55 4.73 29.30
C PHE A 456 -21.62 4.86 28.22
N ARG A 457 -22.04 6.09 27.88
CA ARG A 457 -22.98 6.34 26.77
C ARG A 457 -22.47 5.75 25.45
N MET A 458 -21.17 5.85 25.17
CA MET A 458 -20.58 5.24 23.98
C MET A 458 -20.66 3.72 23.97
N MET A 459 -20.46 3.11 25.15
CA MET A 459 -20.51 1.66 25.30
C MET A 459 -21.93 1.16 25.03
N GLU A 460 -22.94 1.87 25.53
CA GLU A 460 -24.36 1.60 25.27
C GLU A 460 -24.74 1.86 23.79
N GLY A 461 -24.13 2.87 23.16
CA GLY A 461 -24.28 3.19 21.74
C GLY A 461 -23.62 2.19 20.76
N GLY A 462 -23.06 1.08 21.26
CA GLY A 462 -22.46 0.02 20.45
C GLY A 462 -21.03 0.29 19.95
N VAL A 463 -20.38 1.36 20.43
CA VAL A 463 -18.98 1.64 20.09
C VAL A 463 -18.08 0.71 20.90
N LYS A 464 -17.40 -0.23 20.23
CA LYS A 464 -16.41 -1.08 20.88
C LYS A 464 -15.25 -0.22 21.38
N LEU A 465 -15.04 -0.21 22.69
CA LEU A 465 -13.94 0.54 23.31
C LEU A 465 -12.58 0.10 22.74
N SER A 466 -11.73 1.07 22.46
CA SER A 466 -10.34 0.86 22.09
C SER A 466 -9.43 0.88 23.33
N THR A 467 -8.16 0.51 23.16
CA THR A 467 -7.14 0.66 24.21
C THR A 467 -7.14 2.08 24.78
N VAL A 468 -7.19 3.11 23.93
CA VAL A 468 -7.20 4.53 24.36
C VAL A 468 -8.44 4.88 25.18
N SER A 469 -9.60 4.30 24.85
CA SER A 469 -10.85 4.53 25.56
C SER A 469 -10.79 3.97 26.99
N TYR A 470 -10.25 2.74 27.14
CA TYR A 470 -9.97 2.15 28.45
C TYR A 470 -8.91 2.93 29.22
N THR A 471 -7.81 3.35 28.57
CA THR A 471 -6.77 4.17 29.20
C THR A 471 -7.35 5.47 29.77
N ASN A 472 -8.25 6.14 29.03
CA ASN A 472 -8.89 7.36 29.51
C ASN A 472 -9.80 7.10 30.72
N LEU A 473 -10.60 6.03 30.71
CA LEU A 473 -11.46 5.68 31.84
C LEU A 473 -10.64 5.34 33.10
N ILE A 474 -9.59 4.55 32.92
CA ILE A 474 -8.61 4.21 33.97
C ILE A 474 -7.98 5.49 34.53
N ASP A 475 -7.49 6.40 33.68
CA ASP A 475 -6.88 7.66 34.11
C ASP A 475 -7.86 8.55 34.89
N VAL A 476 -9.14 8.59 34.49
CA VAL A 476 -10.19 9.31 35.22
C VAL A 476 -10.35 8.74 36.63
N TYR A 477 -10.55 7.43 36.78
CA TYR A 477 -10.67 6.80 38.11
C TYR A 477 -9.39 6.93 38.95
N CYS A 478 -8.20 6.83 38.32
CA CYS A 478 -6.92 7.09 38.98
C CYS A 478 -6.81 8.52 39.53
N LYS A 479 -7.24 9.53 38.77
CA LYS A 479 -7.20 10.94 39.17
C LYS A 479 -8.24 11.30 40.23
N GLU A 480 -9.39 10.64 40.23
CA GLU A 480 -10.37 10.69 41.33
C GLU A 480 -9.87 10.03 42.62
N GLY A 481 -8.80 9.22 42.54
CA GLY A 481 -8.25 8.46 43.66
C GLY A 481 -8.85 7.07 43.84
N ASN A 482 -9.82 6.68 43.00
CA ASN A 482 -10.43 5.35 43.02
C ASN A 482 -9.59 4.35 42.19
N VAL A 483 -8.40 4.00 42.72
CA VAL A 483 -7.47 3.09 42.04
C VAL A 483 -7.98 1.65 41.99
N GLU A 484 -8.90 1.24 42.87
CA GLU A 484 -9.49 -0.10 42.82
C GLU A 484 -10.39 -0.30 41.59
N GLU A 485 -11.20 0.70 41.24
CA GLU A 485 -11.99 0.64 40.01
C GLU A 485 -11.10 0.72 38.76
N ALA A 486 -10.07 1.57 38.80
CA ALA A 486 -9.06 1.64 37.74
C ALA A 486 -8.37 0.28 37.51
N LYS A 487 -8.06 -0.45 38.59
CA LYS A 487 -7.50 -1.81 38.53
C LYS A 487 -8.49 -2.81 37.95
N ARG A 488 -9.78 -2.73 38.32
CA ARG A 488 -10.83 -3.58 37.74
C ARG A 488 -10.91 -3.40 36.23
N LEU A 489 -10.93 -2.15 35.76
CA LEU A 489 -10.96 -1.81 34.34
C LEU A 489 -9.70 -2.25 33.59
N PHE A 490 -8.53 -2.16 34.24
CA PHE A 490 -7.26 -2.65 33.71
C PHE A 490 -7.26 -4.18 33.49
N VAL A 491 -7.97 -4.94 34.31
CA VAL A 491 -8.14 -6.39 34.11
C VAL A 491 -9.22 -6.68 33.08
N GLU A 492 -10.33 -5.92 33.11
CA GLU A 492 -11.45 -6.07 32.19
C GLU A 492 -11.06 -5.84 30.72
N MET A 493 -10.17 -4.88 30.44
CA MET A 493 -9.75 -4.63 29.06
C MET A 493 -9.15 -5.89 28.43
N SER A 494 -8.32 -6.63 29.18
CA SER A 494 -7.69 -7.86 28.72
C SER A 494 -8.71 -8.97 28.52
N SER A 495 -9.71 -9.10 29.40
CA SER A 495 -10.77 -10.12 29.26
C SER A 495 -11.69 -9.86 28.06
N LYS A 496 -11.83 -8.59 27.64
CA LYS A 496 -12.55 -8.19 26.42
C LYS A 496 -11.68 -8.21 25.14
N GLY A 497 -10.46 -8.74 25.22
CA GLY A 497 -9.54 -8.88 24.09
C GLY A 497 -8.83 -7.59 23.68
N VAL A 498 -8.79 -6.58 24.55
CA VAL A 498 -8.09 -5.31 24.33
C VAL A 498 -6.84 -5.28 25.22
N GLN A 499 -5.65 -5.40 24.62
CA GLN A 499 -4.41 -5.45 25.39
C GLN A 499 -3.97 -4.06 25.89
N PRO A 500 -3.48 -3.94 27.13
CA PRO A 500 -2.88 -2.72 27.63
C PRO A 500 -1.60 -2.38 26.85
N ASN A 501 -1.39 -1.09 26.59
CA ASN A 501 -0.14 -0.60 26.01
C ASN A 501 0.71 0.11 27.08
N ALA A 502 1.92 0.54 26.70
CA ALA A 502 2.84 1.26 27.59
C ALA A 502 2.18 2.47 28.29
N ILE A 503 1.30 3.20 27.59
CA ILE A 503 0.59 4.37 28.16
C ILE A 503 -0.36 3.91 29.28
N THR A 504 -1.13 2.83 29.09
CA THR A 504 -2.03 2.30 30.13
C THR A 504 -1.27 1.85 31.38
N TYR A 505 -0.13 1.16 31.22
CA TYR A 505 0.73 0.80 32.35
C TYR A 505 1.26 2.04 33.06
N ASN A 506 1.75 3.02 32.30
CA ASN A 506 2.27 4.28 32.84
C ASN A 506 1.22 5.06 33.66
N VAL A 507 -0.04 5.10 33.20
CA VAL A 507 -1.15 5.69 33.96
C VAL A 507 -1.35 5.00 35.30
N MET A 508 -1.40 3.67 35.32
CA MET A 508 -1.57 2.89 36.56
C MET A 508 -0.37 3.02 37.51
N ILE A 509 0.85 2.94 36.98
CA ILE A 509 2.10 3.10 37.75
C ILE A 509 2.14 4.47 38.41
N TYR A 510 1.87 5.53 37.65
CA TYR A 510 1.80 6.89 38.18
C TYR A 510 0.73 7.03 39.27
N ALA A 511 -0.46 6.43 39.07
CA ALA A 511 -1.53 6.47 40.06
C ALA A 511 -1.16 5.78 41.38
N TYR A 512 -0.56 4.58 41.32
CA TYR A 512 -0.06 3.88 42.51
C TYR A 512 1.06 4.66 43.21
N CYS A 513 1.99 5.25 42.45
CA CYS A 513 3.06 6.09 42.99
C CYS A 513 2.50 7.32 43.73
N LYS A 514 1.51 8.00 43.14
CA LYS A 514 0.85 9.16 43.76
C LYS A 514 0.11 8.82 45.06
N GLN A 515 -0.34 7.57 45.21
CA GLN A 515 -0.96 7.07 46.44
C GLN A 515 0.04 6.47 47.45
N GLY A 516 1.35 6.56 47.19
CA GLY A 516 2.40 5.97 48.03
C GLY A 516 2.48 4.44 47.97
N LYS A 517 1.72 3.79 47.08
CA LYS A 517 1.70 2.33 46.88
C LYS A 517 2.82 1.88 45.92
N VAL A 518 4.05 2.30 46.17
CA VAL A 518 5.16 2.15 45.22
C VAL A 518 5.53 0.68 44.94
N LYS A 519 5.35 -0.21 45.92
CA LYS A 519 5.53 -1.67 45.73
C LYS A 519 4.62 -2.25 44.64
N GLU A 520 3.37 -1.80 44.58
CA GLU A 520 2.42 -2.24 43.54
C GLU A 520 2.78 -1.64 42.18
N ALA A 521 3.28 -0.39 42.15
CA ALA A 521 3.80 0.23 40.94
C ALA A 521 5.02 -0.55 40.37
N GLY A 522 5.93 -1.02 41.24
CA GLY A 522 7.06 -1.87 40.85
C GLY A 522 6.62 -3.23 40.28
N LYS A 523 5.58 -3.87 40.85
CA LYS A 523 4.98 -5.09 40.28
C LYS A 523 4.42 -4.86 38.88
N LEU A 524 3.78 -3.71 38.65
CA LEU A 524 3.27 -3.35 37.31
C LEU A 524 4.39 -3.09 36.31
N LYS A 525 5.51 -2.49 36.72
CA LYS A 525 6.71 -2.37 35.87
C LYS A 525 7.23 -3.76 35.45
N ALA A 526 7.37 -4.69 36.40
CA ALA A 526 7.82 -6.05 36.08
C ALA A 526 6.84 -6.78 35.15
N ASN A 527 5.54 -6.56 35.32
CA ASN A 527 4.51 -7.11 34.44
C ASN A 527 4.58 -6.49 33.02
N MET A 528 4.88 -5.19 32.91
CA MET A 528 5.10 -4.52 31.63
C MET A 528 6.28 -5.14 30.87
N GLU A 529 7.42 -5.33 31.55
CA GLU A 529 8.62 -5.99 31.00
C GLU A 529 8.32 -7.44 30.56
N ALA A 530 7.58 -8.21 31.38
CA ALA A 530 7.20 -9.58 31.07
C ALA A 530 6.28 -9.70 29.83
N ASN A 531 5.53 -8.64 29.49
CA ASN A 531 4.70 -8.59 28.29
C ASN A 531 5.47 -8.04 27.06
N GLY A 532 6.80 -7.91 27.15
CA GLY A 532 7.64 -7.43 26.05
C GLY A 532 7.54 -5.93 25.79
N MET A 533 7.09 -5.16 26.78
CA MET A 533 7.07 -3.70 26.73
C MET A 533 8.21 -3.15 27.59
N ASP A 534 9.14 -2.42 26.98
CA ASP A 534 10.24 -1.79 27.70
C ASP A 534 9.76 -0.53 28.46
N PRO A 535 10.04 -0.41 29.77
CA PRO A 535 9.76 0.80 30.52
C PRO A 535 10.46 2.02 29.91
N ASP A 536 9.70 3.10 29.73
CA ASP A 536 10.20 4.34 29.13
C ASP A 536 10.62 5.37 30.19
N SER A 537 11.12 6.52 29.74
CA SER A 537 11.49 7.62 30.65
C SER A 537 10.33 8.07 31.55
N TYR A 538 9.08 7.93 31.10
CA TYR A 538 7.91 8.28 31.91
C TYR A 538 7.65 7.26 33.01
N THR A 539 7.84 5.96 32.74
CA THR A 539 7.75 4.90 33.76
C THR A 539 8.73 5.13 34.89
N TYR A 540 10.01 5.37 34.57
CA TYR A 540 11.05 5.65 35.57
C TYR A 540 10.78 6.95 36.33
N THR A 541 10.44 8.03 35.63
CA THR A 541 10.12 9.31 36.29
C THR A 541 8.96 9.18 37.27
N SER A 542 7.93 8.40 36.93
CA SER A 542 6.78 8.14 37.81
C SER A 542 7.17 7.37 39.07
N LEU A 543 8.03 6.36 38.95
CA LEU A 543 8.53 5.58 40.07
C LEU A 543 9.47 6.39 40.98
N ILE A 544 10.39 7.16 40.39
CA ILE A 544 11.26 8.09 41.12
C ILE A 544 10.39 9.08 41.92
N HIS A 545 9.38 9.67 41.29
CA HIS A 545 8.44 10.55 41.98
C HIS A 545 7.68 9.85 43.12
N GLY A 546 7.27 8.59 42.92
CA GLY A 546 6.64 7.76 43.94
C GLY A 546 7.54 7.49 45.14
N GLU A 547 8.79 7.08 44.90
CA GLU A 547 9.78 6.83 45.96
C GLU A 547 10.15 8.12 46.70
N CYS A 548 10.25 9.26 46.01
CA CYS A 548 10.43 10.56 46.65
C CYS A 548 9.23 10.97 47.53
N ILE A 549 7.99 10.60 47.16
CA ILE A 549 6.80 10.83 48.02
C ILE A 549 6.81 9.90 49.23
N ALA A 550 7.30 8.68 49.05
CA ALA A 550 7.41 7.68 50.12
C ALA A 550 8.63 7.86 51.03
N ASP A 551 9.39 8.96 50.85
CA ASP A 551 10.62 9.30 51.59
C ASP A 551 11.78 8.30 51.42
N ASN A 552 11.73 7.47 50.38
CA ASN A 552 12.79 6.51 50.04
C ASN A 552 13.73 7.10 48.97
N VAL A 553 14.35 8.24 49.29
CA VAL A 553 15.12 9.01 48.30
C VAL A 553 16.35 8.27 47.77
N ASP A 554 16.93 7.34 48.55
CA ASP A 554 18.04 6.49 48.09
C ASP A 554 17.64 5.55 46.95
N GLU A 555 16.45 4.95 47.04
CA GLU A 555 15.91 4.09 45.99
C GLU A 555 15.53 4.93 44.76
N ALA A 556 15.01 6.16 44.97
CA ALA A 556 14.78 7.11 43.89
C ALA A 556 16.08 7.46 43.13
N MET A 557 17.20 7.68 43.85
CA MET A 557 18.53 7.90 43.24
C MET A 557 19.04 6.66 42.49
N ARG A 558 18.79 5.46 43.01
CA ARG A 558 19.12 4.21 42.33
C ARG A 558 18.38 4.08 41.00
N LEU A 559 17.08 4.35 41.00
CA LEU A 559 16.24 4.34 39.78
C LEU A 559 16.67 5.43 38.78
N PHE A 560 17.03 6.63 39.26
CA PHE A 560 17.55 7.72 38.43
C PHE A 560 18.85 7.33 37.71
N SER A 561 19.75 6.64 38.42
CA SER A 561 21.01 6.14 37.87
C SER A 561 20.79 5.00 36.88
N GLU A 562 19.90 4.05 37.20
CA GLU A 562 19.53 2.93 36.31
C GLU A 562 18.97 3.44 34.98
N MET A 563 18.13 4.48 35.01
CA MET A 563 17.56 5.13 33.83
C MET A 563 18.66 5.64 32.88
N GLY A 564 19.71 6.28 33.42
CA GLY A 564 20.84 6.74 32.63
C GLY A 564 21.67 5.60 32.02
N LEU A 565 21.91 4.53 32.79
CA LEU A 565 22.66 3.35 32.30
C LEU A 565 21.94 2.61 31.18
N LYS A 566 20.60 2.61 31.17
CA LYS A 566 19.78 2.04 30.09
C LYS A 566 19.69 2.91 28.83
N GLY A 567 20.35 4.08 28.83
CA GLY A 567 20.33 5.01 27.70
C GLY A 567 18.98 5.72 27.52
N LEU A 568 18.16 5.79 28.57
CA LEU A 568 16.91 6.55 28.57
C LEU A 568 17.19 8.02 28.87
N ASP A 569 16.57 8.92 28.12
CA ASP A 569 16.78 10.37 28.29
C ASP A 569 16.22 10.87 29.63
N GLN A 570 17.12 11.29 30.52
CA GLN A 570 16.81 12.00 31.75
C GLN A 570 16.35 13.42 31.38
N ASN A 571 15.04 13.64 31.33
CA ASN A 571 14.48 14.92 30.92
C ASN A 571 14.45 15.93 32.10
N SER A 572 14.12 17.19 31.79
CA SER A 572 14.06 18.25 32.82
C SER A 572 13.13 17.92 33.98
N VAL A 573 12.01 17.21 33.72
CA VAL A 573 11.04 16.82 34.75
C VAL A 573 11.65 15.79 35.71
N THR A 574 12.40 14.82 35.21
CA THR A 574 13.08 13.81 36.03
C THR A 574 14.08 14.45 36.99
N TYR A 575 14.87 15.43 36.52
CA TYR A 575 15.76 16.22 37.39
C TYR A 575 14.99 17.03 38.42
N THR A 576 13.93 17.75 38.03
CA THR A 576 13.10 18.54 38.95
C THR A 576 12.51 17.66 40.06
N VAL A 577 12.02 16.47 39.72
CA VAL A 577 11.47 15.51 40.70
C VAL A 577 12.56 15.05 41.68
N MET A 578 13.73 14.66 41.18
CA MET A 578 14.83 14.15 42.01
C MET A 578 15.38 15.24 42.94
N ILE A 579 15.63 16.45 42.41
CA ILE A 579 16.07 17.62 43.19
C ILE A 579 15.04 17.95 44.27
N SER A 580 13.75 17.95 43.93
CA SER A 580 12.68 18.18 44.92
C SER A 580 12.62 17.08 45.98
N GLY A 581 12.88 15.82 45.63
CA GLY A 581 12.93 14.72 46.58
C GLY A 581 14.10 14.85 47.56
N LEU A 582 15.31 15.06 47.03
CA LEU A 582 16.53 15.26 47.83
C LEU A 582 16.43 16.48 48.75
N SER A 583 15.86 17.57 48.24
CA SER A 583 15.61 18.81 49.00
C SER A 583 14.69 18.57 50.19
N LYS A 584 13.64 17.75 50.02
CA LYS A 584 12.70 17.40 51.10
C LYS A 584 13.33 16.47 52.14
N ALA A 585 14.22 15.58 51.72
CA ALA A 585 14.95 14.66 52.60
C ALA A 585 16.20 15.29 53.25
N GLY A 586 16.41 16.61 53.12
CA GLY A 586 17.54 17.31 53.74
C GLY A 586 18.90 17.08 53.06
N LYS A 587 18.95 16.34 51.95
CA LYS A 587 20.19 16.03 51.20
C LYS A 587 20.55 17.17 50.22
N SER A 588 20.80 18.36 50.78
CA SER A 588 21.03 19.59 50.01
C SER A 588 22.22 19.50 49.06
N ASP A 589 23.35 18.91 49.48
CA ASP A 589 24.56 18.82 48.64
C ASP A 589 24.32 17.98 47.36
N GLU A 590 23.62 16.86 47.49
CA GLU A 590 23.24 16.01 46.35
C GLU A 590 22.24 16.72 45.43
N ALA A 591 21.30 17.49 46.00
CA ALA A 591 20.33 18.28 45.24
C ALA A 591 21.02 19.38 44.40
N PHE A 592 21.99 20.09 44.96
CA PHE A 592 22.80 21.07 44.24
C PHE A 592 23.71 20.41 43.18
N GLY A 593 24.26 19.23 43.47
CA GLY A 593 25.03 18.46 42.49
C GLY A 593 24.23 18.12 41.23
N LEU A 594 22.98 17.66 41.39
CA LEU A 594 22.08 17.39 40.26
C LEU A 594 21.63 18.66 39.52
N TYR A 595 21.49 19.78 40.23
CA TYR A 595 21.21 21.08 39.62
C TYR A 595 22.35 21.52 38.67
N ASP A 596 23.60 21.41 39.13
CA ASP A 596 24.76 21.76 38.30
C ASP A 596 24.91 20.83 37.09
N GLU A 597 24.58 19.55 37.25
CA GLU A 597 24.52 18.61 36.14
C GLU A 597 23.45 18.98 35.11
N MET A 598 22.24 19.31 35.58
CA MET A 598 21.13 19.75 34.72
C MET A 598 21.51 21.00 33.91
N LYS A 599 22.21 21.96 34.53
CA LYS A 599 22.71 23.18 33.89
C LYS A 599 23.78 22.88 32.85
N ARG A 600 24.74 22.00 33.16
CA ARG A 600 25.82 21.58 32.24
C ARG A 600 25.29 20.87 31.00
N LYS A 601 24.22 20.10 31.15
CA LYS A 601 23.51 19.42 30.03
C LYS A 601 22.64 20.39 29.20
N GLY A 602 22.56 21.67 29.56
CA GLY A 602 21.88 22.70 28.78
C GLY A 602 20.35 22.70 28.89
N TYR A 603 19.79 22.06 29.93
CA TYR A 603 18.35 22.07 30.16
C TYR A 603 17.87 23.43 30.70
N THR A 604 16.68 23.84 30.28
CA THR A 604 16.00 25.02 30.84
C THR A 604 15.53 24.70 32.25
N ILE A 605 16.08 25.40 33.24
CA ILE A 605 15.72 25.25 34.65
C ILE A 605 14.35 25.89 34.88
N ASP A 606 13.42 25.14 35.48
CA ASP A 606 12.09 25.64 35.79
C ASP A 606 12.06 26.37 37.16
N ASN A 607 11.03 27.19 37.40
CA ASN A 607 10.87 27.87 38.68
C ASN A 607 10.66 26.90 39.86
N LYS A 608 10.21 25.66 39.61
CA LYS A 608 9.96 24.66 40.66
C LYS A 608 11.27 24.13 41.25
N VAL A 609 12.32 24.00 40.44
CA VAL A 609 13.67 23.64 40.87
C VAL A 609 14.22 24.69 41.84
N TYR A 610 14.09 25.98 41.52
CA TYR A 610 14.52 27.06 42.41
C TYR A 610 13.75 27.04 43.74
N THR A 611 12.43 26.89 43.70
CA THR A 611 11.62 26.80 44.92
C THR A 611 11.98 25.58 45.77
N ALA A 612 12.26 24.44 45.14
CA ALA A 612 12.67 23.22 45.85
C ALA A 612 14.02 23.38 46.57
N LEU A 613 15.02 23.96 45.89
CA LEU A 613 16.34 24.23 46.47
C LEU A 613 16.31 25.29 47.58
N ILE A 614 15.46 26.31 47.45
CA ILE A 614 15.27 27.31 48.53
C ILE A 614 14.62 26.65 49.75
N GLY A 615 13.67 25.74 49.54
CA GLY A 615 13.05 24.99 50.63
C GLY A 615 14.04 24.13 51.44
N SER A 616 15.08 23.59 50.81
CA SER A 616 16.11 22.80 51.50
C SER A 616 17.07 23.64 52.34
N MET A 617 17.21 24.94 52.07
CA MET A 617 18.00 25.87 52.90
C MET A 617 17.27 26.31 54.18
N HIS A 618 15.97 26.04 54.29
CA HIS A 618 15.11 26.47 55.40
C HIS A 618 14.47 25.30 56.18
N SER A 619 14.88 24.04 55.92
CA SER A 619 14.44 22.90 56.74
C SER A 619 15.02 23.00 58.17
N PRO A 620 14.21 22.77 59.22
CA PRO A 620 14.54 23.17 60.60
C PRO A 620 15.47 22.19 61.33
N GLU A 621 16.65 21.89 60.77
CA GLU A 621 17.69 21.11 61.46
C GLU A 621 18.99 21.90 61.72
N THR A 622 19.16 23.08 61.12
CA THR A 622 20.32 23.96 61.34
C THR A 622 20.16 24.97 62.49
N LEU A 623 19.09 24.89 63.28
CA LEU A 623 18.86 25.76 64.45
C LEU A 623 19.12 25.07 65.81
N LEU A 624 19.64 23.84 65.83
CA LEU A 624 20.02 23.13 67.06
C LEU A 624 21.45 22.58 66.99
N SER A 625 22.42 23.46 66.78
CA SER A 625 23.76 23.25 67.34
C SER A 625 24.37 24.62 67.66
N ASN A 626 24.49 24.89 68.96
CA ASN A 626 25.18 26.05 69.53
C ASN A 626 26.67 26.04 69.22
#